data_AF-F0Q0L0-F1
#
_entry.id   AF-F0Q0L0-F1
#
_cell.length_a   1.000
_cell.length_b   1.000
_cell.length_c   1.000
_cell.angle_alpha   90.00
_cell.angle_beta   90.00
_cell.angle_gamma   90.00
#
_symmetry.space_group_name_H-M   'P 1'
#
loop_
_entity.id
_entity.type
_entity.pdbx_description
1 polymer ?
#
loop_
_entity_poly.entity_id
_entity_poly.type
_entity_poly.pdbx_seq_one_letter_code
_entity_poly.pdbx_strand_id
1 'polypeptide(L)'
;MPVKPFFDAPAVITAAVTLLLSACALAPRAERQARITPPTDCKAWVGVDRNAELPGYRITQADGRAACVPLLLTAHRPPPDYRGDYAVDEFTDEKLKARWLSCKADAACRARIEKDMQRWLPPNKARATRVTGWVNPVGKIDPDGPVDLRDIRRPAFFARAPYLESIAQADARTSVVEFTVPHDPLEINRLGMTGDIKLRGWYIEGLGVPDANGVRKRALVIASAGGGDQITAIQDPSDVAVTVDPATGRARFQRFPNATTEGFGMRTWREHLDALNRAGFDVLAYDRRGEGLSGGFSDTNTLEQSEDIFRVLEQMENGAGMRLLTASGEELEGAAARGRLMAGMKAREIPLLLLGYSRGSMTTGWAMTKNYAGGCSYDMPTVVCSPARHFDNIKGALLYSPFTAGAAYLPDAPDLADRNLFLGGMAAENYVQFYPNSAVLAHMDRWPAAFFAKGLWDRAESLEGTVAAYDRIRGLKEIEVVRGPHQISIWPKTESDRIRDRMVAFAVAAVNDQKTLPVPGASWSDLRGLVATTPDVWETSSQPR
;
A
#
# COMPACT_ATOMS: atom_id res chain seq x y z
N MET A 1 21.35 70.39 35.92
CA MET A 1 20.94 70.65 37.32
C MET A 1 19.71 71.57 37.29
N PRO A 2 18.73 71.40 38.18
CA PRO A 2 17.72 70.33 38.10
C PRO A 2 16.29 70.86 38.37
N VAL A 3 15.23 70.08 38.09
CA VAL A 3 14.09 69.94 39.02
C VAL A 3 13.43 68.58 38.82
N LYS A 4 13.11 67.91 39.94
CA LYS A 4 12.20 66.75 40.07
C LYS A 4 11.56 66.85 41.48
N PRO A 5 10.53 66.05 41.83
CA PRO A 5 9.12 66.47 41.76
C PRO A 5 8.35 66.25 43.09
N PHE A 6 7.06 66.57 43.07
CA PHE A 6 6.07 66.23 44.11
C PHE A 6 5.03 65.21 43.58
N PHE A 7 4.48 64.45 44.53
CA PHE A 7 3.47 63.38 44.39
C PHE A 7 2.07 63.89 44.00
N ASP A 8 1.28 63.04 43.33
CA ASP A 8 -0.02 62.55 43.81
C ASP A 8 -0.62 61.49 42.83
N ALA A 9 -1.38 60.53 43.39
CA ALA A 9 -1.98 59.36 42.71
C ALA A 9 -3.14 59.74 41.75
N PRO A 10 -3.56 58.85 40.81
CA PRO A 10 -4.66 57.92 41.13
C PRO A 10 -4.76 56.60 40.30
N ALA A 11 -5.74 55.79 40.71
CA ALA A 11 -6.60 54.86 39.94
C ALA A 11 -6.03 53.51 39.43
N VAL A 12 -6.50 52.44 40.08
CA VAL A 12 -6.39 51.05 39.63
C VAL A 12 -7.53 50.77 38.63
N ILE A 13 -7.17 50.46 37.37
CA ILE A 13 -8.07 49.90 36.36
C ILE A 13 -7.75 48.41 36.23
N THR A 14 -8.69 47.56 36.65
CA THR A 14 -8.69 46.12 36.40
C THR A 14 -9.21 45.85 34.99
N ALA A 15 -8.32 45.56 34.05
CA ALA A 15 -8.67 45.05 32.72
C ALA A 15 -8.85 43.52 32.77
N ALA A 16 -10.08 43.06 32.52
CA ALA A 16 -10.40 41.65 32.34
C ALA A 16 -9.90 41.17 30.97
N VAL A 17 -8.94 40.25 30.96
CA VAL A 17 -8.48 39.54 29.76
C VAL A 17 -9.41 38.33 29.55
N THR A 18 -10.35 38.45 28.62
CA THR A 18 -11.10 37.31 28.08
C THR A 18 -10.19 36.50 27.15
N LEU A 19 -9.71 35.36 27.65
CA LEU A 19 -9.13 34.29 26.83
C LEU A 19 -10.23 33.68 25.95
N LEU A 20 -10.20 34.01 24.65
CA LEU A 20 -10.96 33.30 23.62
C LEU A 20 -10.35 31.91 23.43
N LEU A 21 -10.89 30.92 24.15
CA LEU A 21 -10.75 29.52 23.79
C LEU A 21 -11.52 29.29 22.50
N SER A 22 -10.82 29.32 21.36
CA SER A 22 -11.33 28.78 20.10
C SER A 22 -11.53 27.27 20.25
N ALA A 23 -12.72 26.88 20.73
CA ALA A 23 -13.20 25.52 20.60
C ALA A 23 -13.34 25.23 19.10
N CYS A 24 -12.42 24.42 18.56
CA CYS A 24 -12.63 23.71 17.31
C CYS A 24 -13.87 22.82 17.49
N ALA A 25 -15.04 23.34 17.15
CA ALA A 25 -16.22 22.53 16.94
C ALA A 25 -15.95 21.66 15.69
N LEU A 26 -15.36 20.49 15.91
CA LEU A 26 -15.39 19.40 14.94
C LEU A 26 -16.87 19.14 14.64
N ALA A 27 -17.31 19.48 13.43
CA ALA A 27 -18.65 19.14 12.97
C ALA A 27 -18.90 17.64 13.26
N PRO A 28 -20.07 17.27 13.80
CA PRO A 28 -20.38 15.88 14.10
C PRO A 28 -20.17 15.05 12.84
N ARG A 29 -19.27 14.08 12.97
CA ARG A 29 -18.94 13.15 11.90
C ARG A 29 -20.21 12.38 11.56
N ALA A 30 -20.74 12.57 10.36
CA ALA A 30 -21.92 11.84 9.90
C ALA A 30 -21.70 10.34 10.14
N GLU A 31 -22.65 9.70 10.82
CA GLU A 31 -22.66 8.28 11.13
C GLU A 31 -22.68 7.51 9.80
N ARG A 32 -21.51 7.09 9.31
CA ARG A 32 -21.41 6.31 8.07
C ARG A 32 -21.51 4.85 8.44
N GLN A 33 -22.73 4.34 8.47
CA GLN A 33 -22.95 2.90 8.57
C GLN A 33 -22.37 2.22 7.33
N ALA A 34 -21.58 1.17 7.56
CA ALA A 34 -21.23 0.24 6.50
C ALA A 34 -22.50 -0.32 5.86
N ARG A 35 -22.46 -0.62 4.55
CA ARG A 35 -23.61 -1.27 3.88
C ARG A 35 -23.99 -2.54 4.63
N ILE A 36 -25.30 -2.84 4.63
CA ILE A 36 -25.80 -4.10 5.16
C ILE A 36 -25.20 -5.24 4.34
N THR A 37 -24.46 -6.12 5.01
CA THR A 37 -23.96 -7.36 4.43
C THR A 37 -25.06 -8.41 4.49
N PRO A 38 -25.64 -8.85 3.36
CA PRO A 38 -26.62 -9.92 3.37
C PRO A 38 -25.99 -11.23 3.88
N PRO A 39 -26.73 -12.08 4.61
CA PRO A 39 -26.23 -13.39 5.03
C PRO A 39 -25.80 -14.25 3.84
N THR A 40 -24.66 -14.93 4.00
CA THR A 40 -24.18 -15.96 3.07
C THR A 40 -25.10 -17.18 3.07
N ASP A 41 -25.32 -17.82 1.91
CA ASP A 41 -26.30 -18.90 1.71
C ASP A 41 -25.70 -20.22 1.16
N CYS A 42 -24.37 -20.30 1.12
CA CYS A 42 -23.65 -21.52 0.75
C CYS A 42 -22.26 -21.55 1.38
N LYS A 43 -21.57 -22.68 1.19
CA LYS A 43 -20.15 -22.86 1.49
C LYS A 43 -19.45 -23.51 0.31
N ALA A 44 -18.18 -23.17 0.09
CA ALA A 44 -17.34 -23.79 -0.92
C ALA A 44 -15.90 -23.89 -0.42
N TRP A 45 -15.20 -24.92 -0.90
CA TRP A 45 -13.77 -25.06 -0.66
C TRP A 45 -12.97 -24.02 -1.45
N VAL A 46 -12.01 -23.39 -0.79
CA VAL A 46 -10.97 -22.59 -1.44
C VAL A 46 -9.61 -23.23 -1.20
N GLY A 47 -8.78 -23.23 -2.24
CA GLY A 47 -7.47 -23.85 -2.25
C GLY A 47 -6.43 -22.97 -1.58
N VAL A 48 -5.48 -22.46 -2.35
CA VAL A 48 -4.31 -21.76 -1.85
C VAL A 48 -4.65 -20.58 -0.91
N ASP A 49 -3.76 -20.29 0.03
CA ASP A 49 -3.88 -19.33 1.14
C ASP A 49 -4.85 -19.76 2.27
N ARG A 50 -5.88 -20.56 1.98
CA ARG A 50 -6.90 -20.93 2.98
C ARG A 50 -6.97 -22.44 3.26
N ASN A 51 -7.04 -23.28 2.23
CA ASN A 51 -7.26 -24.72 2.30
C ASN A 51 -8.40 -25.06 3.29
N ALA A 52 -9.55 -24.43 3.07
CA ALA A 52 -10.70 -24.50 3.96
C ALA A 52 -12.00 -24.27 3.20
N GLU A 53 -13.11 -24.73 3.77
CA GLU A 53 -14.43 -24.29 3.34
C GLU A 53 -14.71 -22.89 3.90
N LEU A 54 -15.14 -21.99 3.02
CA LEU A 54 -15.55 -20.63 3.36
C LEU A 54 -17.03 -20.42 3.07
N PRO A 55 -17.70 -19.53 3.83
CA PRO A 55 -19.04 -19.09 3.47
C PRO A 55 -19.03 -18.34 2.13
N GLY A 56 -20.17 -18.30 1.46
CA GLY A 56 -20.31 -17.74 0.12
C GLY A 56 -21.73 -17.33 -0.24
N TYR A 57 -21.87 -16.79 -1.45
CA TYR A 57 -23.17 -16.55 -2.07
C TYR A 57 -23.38 -17.48 -3.26
N ARG A 58 -24.59 -18.01 -3.42
CA ARG A 58 -25.02 -18.68 -4.66
C ARG A 58 -25.22 -17.63 -5.74
N ILE A 59 -24.36 -17.64 -6.74
CA ILE A 59 -24.37 -16.72 -7.88
C ILE A 59 -24.71 -17.51 -9.15
N THR A 60 -25.66 -16.99 -9.93
CA THR A 60 -25.97 -17.51 -11.27
C THR A 60 -24.80 -17.20 -12.22
N GLN A 61 -24.25 -18.24 -12.82
CA GLN A 61 -23.16 -18.18 -13.80
C GLN A 61 -23.72 -17.87 -15.20
N ALA A 62 -22.81 -17.57 -16.14
CA ALA A 62 -23.18 -17.25 -17.52
C ALA A 62 -23.90 -18.41 -18.24
N ASP A 63 -23.67 -19.65 -17.83
CA ASP A 63 -24.34 -20.86 -18.36
C ASP A 63 -25.70 -21.15 -17.70
N GLY A 64 -26.17 -20.27 -16.80
CA GLY A 64 -27.43 -20.41 -16.07
C GLY A 64 -27.36 -21.29 -14.81
N ARG A 65 -26.25 -21.97 -14.54
CA ARG A 65 -26.08 -22.74 -13.29
C ARG A 65 -25.79 -21.80 -12.12
N ALA A 66 -26.18 -22.19 -10.91
CA ALA A 66 -25.77 -21.49 -9.70
C ALA A 66 -24.50 -22.13 -9.11
N ALA A 67 -23.48 -21.32 -8.82
CA ALA A 67 -22.27 -21.76 -8.12
C ALA A 67 -22.13 -21.02 -6.79
N CYS A 68 -21.58 -21.68 -5.78
CA CYS A 68 -21.25 -21.03 -4.52
C CYS A 68 -19.94 -20.27 -4.67
N VAL A 69 -19.99 -18.93 -4.62
CA VAL A 69 -18.79 -18.08 -4.70
C VAL A 69 -18.36 -17.70 -3.28
N PRO A 70 -17.24 -18.25 -2.77
CA PRO A 70 -16.78 -18.03 -1.41
C PRO A 70 -16.14 -16.65 -1.22
N LEU A 71 -16.22 -16.14 0.00
CA LEU A 71 -15.55 -14.92 0.42
C LEU A 71 -15.10 -14.98 1.88
N LEU A 72 -14.11 -14.14 2.22
CA LEU A 72 -13.72 -13.91 3.61
C LEU A 72 -14.48 -12.71 4.20
N LEU A 73 -15.24 -12.97 5.26
CA LEU A 73 -16.00 -11.99 6.03
C LEU A 73 -15.16 -11.41 7.17
N THR A 74 -15.58 -10.28 7.74
CA THR A 74 -14.90 -9.64 8.85
C THR A 74 -15.15 -10.35 10.18
N ALA A 75 -14.10 -10.43 11.01
CA ALA A 75 -14.16 -10.99 12.35
C ALA A 75 -14.87 -10.07 13.35
N HIS A 76 -14.84 -8.75 13.12
CA HIS A 76 -15.26 -7.76 14.10
C HIS A 76 -16.59 -7.12 13.69
N ARG A 77 -17.65 -7.40 14.46
CA ARG A 77 -18.96 -6.80 14.25
C ARG A 77 -19.27 -5.80 15.36
N PRO A 78 -19.99 -4.70 15.06
CA PRO A 78 -20.48 -3.81 16.09
C PRO A 78 -21.44 -4.57 17.03
N PRO A 79 -21.38 -4.32 18.35
CA PRO A 79 -22.43 -4.74 19.27
C PRO A 79 -23.82 -4.20 18.84
N PRO A 80 -24.94 -4.89 19.15
CA PRO A 80 -26.29 -4.53 18.67
C PRO A 80 -26.72 -3.08 18.89
N ASP A 81 -26.22 -2.44 19.96
CA ASP A 81 -26.57 -1.07 20.34
C ASP A 81 -25.42 -0.06 20.18
N TYR A 82 -24.37 -0.44 19.45
CA TYR A 82 -23.26 0.50 19.17
C TYR A 82 -23.78 1.74 18.44
N ARG A 83 -23.25 2.90 18.81
CA ARG A 83 -23.55 4.21 18.19
C ARG A 83 -22.23 4.81 17.70
N GLY A 84 -22.22 5.33 16.49
CA GLY A 84 -21.00 5.79 15.83
C GLY A 84 -20.39 4.79 14.85
N ASP A 85 -19.16 5.06 14.44
CA ASP A 85 -18.45 4.28 13.42
C ASP A 85 -17.55 3.27 14.13
N TYR A 86 -18.11 2.11 14.48
CA TYR A 86 -17.41 1.05 15.25
C TYR A 86 -16.01 0.73 14.70
N ALA A 87 -15.87 0.64 13.38
CA ALA A 87 -14.60 0.34 12.74
C ALA A 87 -13.56 1.45 12.92
N VAL A 88 -14.00 2.68 13.11
CA VAL A 88 -13.13 3.82 13.37
C VAL A 88 -12.87 4.01 14.86
N ASP A 89 -13.93 4.03 15.64
CA ASP A 89 -13.94 4.42 17.03
C ASP A 89 -13.30 3.35 17.93
N GLU A 90 -13.41 2.06 17.57
CA GLU A 90 -12.87 0.94 18.37
C GLU A 90 -11.48 0.44 17.93
N PHE A 91 -10.92 0.96 16.85
CA PHE A 91 -9.65 0.47 16.29
C PHE A 91 -8.62 1.58 16.12
N THR A 92 -8.69 2.59 16.99
CA THR A 92 -7.68 3.64 17.11
C THR A 92 -6.34 3.07 17.59
N ASP A 93 -5.24 3.79 17.31
CA ASP A 93 -3.91 3.45 17.83
C ASP A 93 -3.91 3.20 19.34
N GLU A 94 -4.49 4.14 20.09
CA GLU A 94 -4.59 4.08 21.55
C GLU A 94 -5.31 2.81 22.03
N LYS A 95 -6.46 2.47 21.43
CA LYS A 95 -7.21 1.27 21.81
C LYS A 95 -6.47 -0.02 21.45
N LEU A 96 -5.76 -0.06 20.32
CA LEU A 96 -4.93 -1.21 19.95
C LEU A 96 -3.77 -1.39 20.93
N LYS A 97 -3.07 -0.32 21.29
CA LYS A 97 -2.01 -0.33 22.30
C LYS A 97 -2.55 -0.73 23.68
N ALA A 98 -3.72 -0.24 24.08
CA ALA A 98 -4.37 -0.62 25.34
C ALA A 98 -4.75 -2.11 25.39
N ARG A 99 -5.29 -2.67 24.29
CA ARG A 99 -5.56 -4.12 24.16
C ARG A 99 -4.29 -4.94 24.33
N TRP A 100 -3.19 -4.50 23.73
CA TRP A 100 -1.89 -5.13 23.92
C TRP A 100 -1.44 -5.06 25.39
N LEU A 101 -1.49 -3.89 26.03
CA LEU A 101 -1.10 -3.74 27.44
C LEU A 101 -1.91 -4.65 28.37
N SER A 102 -3.21 -4.80 28.11
CA SER A 102 -4.04 -5.75 28.86
C SER A 102 -3.62 -7.20 28.63
N CYS A 103 -3.31 -7.60 27.39
CA CYS A 103 -2.80 -8.93 27.08
C CYS A 103 -1.43 -9.19 27.72
N LYS A 104 -0.55 -8.19 27.73
CA LYS A 104 0.80 -8.28 28.29
C LYS A 104 0.81 -8.60 29.79
N ALA A 105 -0.23 -8.17 30.52
CA ALA A 105 -0.40 -8.47 31.93
C ALA A 105 -0.69 -9.97 32.20
N ASP A 106 -1.17 -10.71 31.20
CA ASP A 106 -1.37 -12.16 31.25
C ASP A 106 -0.17 -12.90 30.63
N ALA A 107 0.44 -13.82 31.36
CA ALA A 107 1.67 -14.48 30.92
C ALA A 107 1.48 -15.34 29.67
N ALA A 108 0.33 -16.01 29.52
CA ALA A 108 0.04 -16.87 28.39
C ALA A 108 -0.25 -16.05 27.12
N CYS A 109 -1.04 -14.98 27.26
CA CYS A 109 -1.32 -14.05 26.18
C CYS A 109 -0.04 -13.35 25.71
N ARG A 110 0.75 -12.79 26.65
CA ARG A 110 2.05 -12.19 26.35
C ARG A 110 2.96 -13.12 25.56
N ALA A 111 3.19 -14.35 26.05
CA ALA A 111 4.09 -15.30 25.39
C ALA A 111 3.64 -15.65 23.97
N ARG A 112 2.32 -15.79 23.75
CA ARG A 112 1.75 -16.07 22.43
C ARG A 112 1.99 -14.93 21.45
N ILE A 113 1.71 -13.70 21.86
CA ILE A 113 1.82 -12.52 20.98
C ILE A 113 3.28 -12.11 20.78
N GLU A 114 4.13 -12.17 21.81
CA GLU A 114 5.57 -11.92 21.65
C GLU A 114 6.20 -12.87 20.64
N LYS A 115 5.82 -14.15 20.65
CA LYS A 115 6.28 -15.11 19.64
C LYS A 115 5.88 -14.70 18.22
N ASP A 116 4.66 -14.18 18.03
CA ASP A 116 4.26 -13.67 16.72
C ASP A 116 5.03 -12.39 16.36
N MET A 117 5.17 -11.42 17.28
CA MET A 117 5.96 -10.20 17.06
C MET A 117 7.40 -10.50 16.64
N GLN A 118 8.09 -11.40 17.33
CA GLN A 118 9.48 -11.77 17.03
C GLN A 118 9.65 -12.34 15.61
N ARG A 119 8.62 -12.97 15.04
CA ARG A 119 8.66 -13.47 13.65
C ARG A 119 8.73 -12.34 12.62
N TRP A 120 8.23 -11.15 12.97
CA TRP A 120 8.14 -9.99 12.09
C TRP A 120 9.16 -8.90 12.40
N LEU A 121 9.85 -9.00 13.52
CA LEU A 121 10.93 -8.09 13.85
C LEU A 121 12.18 -8.37 13.00
N PRO A 122 12.91 -7.32 12.60
CA PRO A 122 14.19 -7.41 11.92
C PRO A 122 15.27 -8.30 12.58
N PRO A 123 16.12 -9.00 11.80
CA PRO A 123 16.01 -9.13 10.35
C PRO A 123 14.84 -10.06 10.03
N ASN A 124 13.78 -9.48 9.46
CA ASN A 124 12.54 -10.18 9.20
C ASN A 124 12.64 -10.87 7.85
N LYS A 125 11.55 -11.54 7.44
CA LYS A 125 11.56 -12.38 6.25
C LYS A 125 12.08 -11.66 5.01
N ALA A 126 11.61 -10.45 4.67
CA ALA A 126 12.00 -9.88 3.37
C ALA A 126 13.46 -9.40 3.35
N ARG A 127 13.97 -8.83 4.45
CA ARG A 127 15.41 -8.55 4.56
C ARG A 127 16.24 -9.83 4.51
N ALA A 128 15.78 -10.88 5.19
CA ALA A 128 16.43 -12.19 5.18
C ALA A 128 16.32 -12.90 3.82
N THR A 129 15.39 -12.49 2.94
CA THR A 129 15.15 -13.08 1.62
C THR A 129 15.26 -12.05 0.50
N ARG A 130 16.37 -11.29 0.47
CA ARG A 130 16.79 -10.57 -0.73
C ARG A 130 17.26 -11.60 -1.76
N VAL A 131 16.56 -11.68 -2.90
CA VAL A 131 16.70 -12.77 -3.88
C VAL A 131 17.22 -12.31 -5.23
N THR A 132 17.24 -11.00 -5.50
CA THR A 132 17.90 -10.47 -6.71
C THR A 132 19.35 -10.96 -6.74
N GLY A 133 19.74 -11.60 -7.84
CA GLY A 133 21.08 -12.13 -8.00
C GLY A 133 21.23 -13.62 -7.71
N TRP A 134 20.17 -14.29 -7.21
CA TRP A 134 20.22 -15.70 -6.82
C TRP A 134 20.33 -16.63 -8.02
N VAL A 135 19.48 -16.43 -9.03
CA VAL A 135 19.46 -17.28 -10.24
C VAL A 135 20.53 -16.81 -11.23
N ASN A 136 20.70 -15.49 -11.34
CA ASN A 136 21.70 -14.89 -12.22
C ASN A 136 22.44 -13.78 -11.46
N PRO A 137 23.78 -13.79 -11.36
CA PRO A 137 24.49 -12.82 -10.52
C PRO A 137 24.44 -11.37 -11.05
N VAL A 138 24.10 -11.12 -12.32
CA VAL A 138 23.89 -9.76 -12.84
C VAL A 138 22.82 -9.08 -12.00
N GLY A 139 22.99 -7.83 -11.58
CA GLY A 139 22.03 -7.15 -10.70
C GLY A 139 22.25 -7.35 -9.20
N LYS A 140 23.11 -8.29 -8.81
CA LYS A 140 23.41 -8.54 -7.40
C LYS A 140 24.28 -7.42 -6.86
N ILE A 141 23.77 -6.73 -5.84
CA ILE A 141 24.47 -5.66 -5.13
C ILE A 141 24.44 -5.93 -3.63
N ASP A 142 25.27 -5.23 -2.86
CA ASP A 142 25.08 -5.09 -1.42
C ASP A 142 24.22 -3.84 -1.14
N PRO A 143 22.93 -4.00 -0.74
CA PRO A 143 22.03 -2.87 -0.58
C PRO A 143 22.42 -1.94 0.57
N ASP A 144 23.16 -2.45 1.56
CA ASP A 144 23.59 -1.69 2.74
C ASP A 144 25.00 -1.07 2.54
N GLY A 145 25.69 -1.40 1.44
CA GLY A 145 27.03 -0.91 1.10
C GLY A 145 27.07 0.14 -0.02
N PRO A 146 28.27 0.55 -0.45
CA PRO A 146 28.47 1.38 -1.64
C PRO A 146 28.02 0.63 -2.91
N VAL A 147 27.24 1.29 -3.76
CA VAL A 147 26.67 0.69 -4.98
C VAL A 147 26.95 1.57 -6.19
N ASP A 148 27.50 0.98 -7.26
CA ASP A 148 27.46 1.55 -8.61
C ASP A 148 26.06 1.29 -9.20
N LEU A 149 25.37 2.36 -9.60
CA LEU A 149 24.03 2.25 -10.17
C LEU A 149 24.01 1.45 -11.49
N ARG A 150 25.16 1.30 -12.16
CA ARG A 150 25.31 0.48 -13.37
C ARG A 150 25.19 -1.02 -13.11
N ASP A 151 25.42 -1.46 -11.88
CA ASP A 151 25.32 -2.87 -11.51
C ASP A 151 23.87 -3.32 -11.34
N ILE A 152 22.92 -2.39 -11.23
CA ILE A 152 21.49 -2.68 -11.08
C ILE A 152 20.90 -3.08 -12.43
N ARG A 153 20.20 -4.24 -12.47
CA ARG A 153 19.47 -4.67 -13.67
C ARG A 153 18.53 -3.55 -14.13
N ARG A 154 18.60 -3.22 -15.41
CA ARG A 154 17.63 -2.36 -16.09
C ARG A 154 16.56 -3.19 -16.82
N PRO A 155 15.43 -2.60 -17.25
CA PRO A 155 14.39 -3.33 -17.97
C PRO A 155 14.88 -4.18 -19.15
N ALA A 156 15.90 -3.74 -19.90
CA ALA A 156 16.47 -4.50 -21.02
C ALA A 156 16.95 -5.91 -20.64
N PHE A 157 17.31 -6.16 -19.37
CA PHE A 157 17.65 -7.50 -18.89
C PHE A 157 16.52 -8.51 -19.14
N PHE A 158 15.27 -8.08 -19.00
CA PHE A 158 14.08 -8.94 -19.11
C PHE A 158 13.60 -9.14 -20.56
N ALA A 159 14.26 -8.55 -21.56
CA ALA A 159 13.99 -8.85 -22.98
C ALA A 159 14.48 -10.25 -23.40
N ARG A 160 15.36 -10.86 -22.62
CA ARG A 160 16.02 -12.13 -22.94
C ARG A 160 15.05 -13.30 -22.76
N ALA A 161 15.22 -14.35 -23.57
CA ALA A 161 14.56 -15.63 -23.30
C ALA A 161 15.07 -16.22 -21.96
N PRO A 162 14.19 -16.86 -21.16
CA PRO A 162 12.78 -17.12 -21.42
C PRO A 162 11.82 -15.98 -20.98
N TYR A 163 12.33 -14.92 -20.34
CA TYR A 163 11.49 -13.90 -19.67
C TYR A 163 10.57 -13.14 -20.63
N LEU A 164 11.15 -12.59 -21.71
CA LEU A 164 10.44 -11.88 -22.79
C LEU A 164 9.41 -10.85 -22.27
N GLU A 165 9.79 -10.08 -21.26
CA GLU A 165 8.87 -9.14 -20.60
C GLU A 165 8.76 -7.82 -21.38
N SER A 166 7.53 -7.31 -21.52
CA SER A 166 7.24 -6.10 -22.32
C SER A 166 7.89 -4.83 -21.75
N ILE A 167 8.11 -4.77 -20.44
CA ILE A 167 8.75 -3.63 -19.78
C ILE A 167 10.13 -3.31 -20.34
N ALA A 168 10.82 -4.30 -20.93
CA ALA A 168 12.11 -4.09 -21.55
C ALA A 168 12.08 -3.08 -22.71
N GLN A 169 10.92 -2.87 -23.34
CA GLN A 169 10.73 -1.85 -24.38
C GLN A 169 10.89 -0.41 -23.85
N ALA A 170 10.77 -0.20 -22.54
CA ALA A 170 10.92 1.10 -21.91
C ALA A 170 12.37 1.41 -21.47
N ASP A 171 13.32 0.50 -21.70
CA ASP A 171 14.70 0.63 -21.20
C ASP A 171 15.40 1.91 -21.64
N ALA A 172 15.22 2.30 -22.91
CA ALA A 172 15.81 3.51 -23.49
C ALA A 172 15.31 4.83 -22.86
N ARG A 173 14.25 4.77 -22.04
CA ARG A 173 13.69 5.89 -21.27
C ARG A 173 13.73 5.63 -19.76
N THR A 174 14.45 4.61 -19.33
CA THR A 174 14.53 4.23 -17.91
C THR A 174 15.82 4.74 -17.30
N SER A 175 15.71 5.43 -16.18
CA SER A 175 16.84 5.78 -15.33
C SER A 175 16.85 4.91 -14.07
N VAL A 176 18.04 4.60 -13.54
CA VAL A 176 18.19 3.97 -12.22
C VAL A 176 18.34 5.09 -11.20
N VAL A 177 17.54 5.04 -10.13
CA VAL A 177 17.48 6.08 -9.09
C VAL A 177 17.96 5.54 -7.76
N GLU A 178 18.61 6.41 -6.99
CA GLU A 178 18.95 6.19 -5.58
C GLU A 178 18.59 7.44 -4.77
N PHE A 179 17.89 7.24 -3.66
CA PHE A 179 17.48 8.28 -2.72
C PHE A 179 18.03 8.00 -1.33
N THR A 180 18.31 9.06 -0.57
CA THR A 180 18.86 8.94 0.80
C THR A 180 17.76 9.21 1.81
N VAL A 181 17.48 8.27 2.71
CA VAL A 181 16.45 8.44 3.75
C VAL A 181 17.00 8.03 5.12
N PRO A 182 16.47 8.57 6.22
CA PRO A 182 16.92 8.17 7.55
C PRO A 182 16.54 6.72 7.86
N HIS A 183 17.26 6.12 8.81
CA HIS A 183 16.85 4.91 9.50
C HIS A 183 15.43 5.06 10.10
N ASP A 184 14.70 3.94 10.21
CA ASP A 184 13.35 3.97 10.79
C ASP A 184 13.38 4.12 12.33
N PRO A 185 12.23 4.43 12.97
CA PRO A 185 12.18 4.57 14.43
C PRO A 185 12.61 3.34 15.24
N LEU A 186 12.39 2.12 14.74
CA LEU A 186 12.87 0.90 15.40
C LEU A 186 14.40 0.86 15.39
N GLU A 187 14.99 1.09 14.21
CA GLU A 187 16.43 1.08 13.97
C GLU A 187 17.15 2.10 14.84
N ILE A 188 16.63 3.33 14.92
CA ILE A 188 17.22 4.40 15.73
C ILE A 188 17.01 4.14 17.22
N ASN A 189 15.77 4.01 17.67
CA ASN A 189 15.44 4.09 19.10
C ASN A 189 15.70 2.79 19.85
N ARG A 190 15.72 1.65 19.17
CA ARG A 190 15.90 0.34 19.80
C ARG A 190 17.20 -0.34 19.42
N LEU A 191 17.66 -0.17 18.17
CA LEU A 191 18.88 -0.82 17.68
C LEU A 191 20.11 0.10 17.69
N GLY A 192 19.94 1.39 17.99
CA GLY A 192 21.04 2.35 18.05
C GLY A 192 21.73 2.58 16.70
N MET A 193 21.03 2.32 15.59
CA MET A 193 21.56 2.55 14.26
C MET A 193 21.62 4.05 13.97
N THR A 194 22.70 4.48 13.31
CA THR A 194 22.97 5.88 12.99
C THR A 194 23.28 6.04 11.50
N GLY A 195 22.99 7.22 10.95
CA GLY A 195 23.24 7.52 9.54
C GLY A 195 21.98 7.36 8.68
N ASP A 196 22.19 7.17 7.39
CA ASP A 196 21.14 7.08 6.39
C ASP A 196 21.20 5.74 5.64
N ILE A 197 20.06 5.39 5.03
CA ILE A 197 19.93 4.25 4.12
C ILE A 197 19.64 4.76 2.70
N LYS A 198 19.74 3.85 1.74
CA LYS A 198 19.51 4.13 0.32
C LYS A 198 18.29 3.39 -0.20
N LEU A 199 17.36 4.10 -0.84
CA LEU A 199 16.23 3.52 -1.56
C LEU A 199 16.54 3.52 -3.05
N ARG A 200 16.36 2.38 -3.73
CA ARG A 200 16.79 2.20 -5.11
C ARG A 200 15.73 1.56 -6.00
N GLY A 201 15.74 1.94 -7.26
CA GLY A 201 14.85 1.36 -8.27
C GLY A 201 14.93 2.05 -9.62
N TRP A 202 13.79 2.13 -10.30
CA TRP A 202 13.68 2.69 -11.64
C TRP A 202 12.75 3.89 -11.68
N TYR A 203 13.14 4.87 -12.49
CA TYR A 203 12.24 5.88 -13.02
C TYR A 203 12.08 5.65 -14.53
N ILE A 204 10.86 5.35 -14.96
CA ILE A 204 10.53 5.09 -16.37
C ILE A 204 9.77 6.29 -16.92
N GLU A 205 10.38 7.02 -17.83
CA GLU A 205 9.75 8.20 -18.44
C GLU A 205 8.62 7.80 -19.40
N GLY A 206 7.46 8.44 -19.21
CA GLY A 206 6.26 8.29 -20.01
C GLY A 206 6.19 9.25 -21.19
N LEU A 207 5.35 8.93 -22.16
CA LEU A 207 5.14 9.77 -23.35
C LEU A 207 4.06 10.85 -23.15
N GLY A 208 3.56 11.01 -21.93
CA GLY A 208 2.43 11.85 -21.58
C GLY A 208 1.08 11.14 -21.75
N VAL A 209 0.21 11.35 -20.77
CA VAL A 209 -1.16 10.81 -20.71
C VAL A 209 -2.08 11.69 -21.57
N PRO A 210 -2.81 11.12 -22.54
CA PRO A 210 -3.75 11.89 -23.35
C PRO A 210 -4.96 12.35 -22.52
N ASP A 211 -5.40 13.59 -22.77
CA ASP A 211 -6.71 14.08 -22.35
C ASP A 211 -7.80 13.73 -23.39
N ALA A 212 -9.03 14.21 -23.17
CA ALA A 212 -10.16 13.97 -24.07
C ALA A 212 -9.97 14.57 -25.48
N ASN A 213 -9.07 15.54 -25.65
CA ASN A 213 -8.75 16.18 -26.93
C ASN A 213 -7.49 15.59 -27.57
N GLY A 214 -6.88 14.58 -26.96
CA GLY A 214 -5.62 13.97 -27.39
C GLY A 214 -4.36 14.78 -27.02
N VAL A 215 -4.51 15.88 -26.27
CA VAL A 215 -3.36 16.63 -25.74
C VAL A 215 -2.72 15.81 -24.63
N ARG A 216 -1.40 15.62 -24.72
CA ARG A 216 -0.65 14.81 -23.75
C ARG A 216 -0.10 15.67 -22.64
N LYS A 217 -0.30 15.23 -21.39
CA LYS A 217 0.29 15.85 -20.20
C LYS A 217 1.15 14.88 -19.42
N ARG A 218 2.18 15.38 -18.75
CA ARG A 218 3.02 14.57 -17.87
C ARG A 218 2.27 14.27 -16.58
N ALA A 219 2.40 13.05 -16.09
CA ALA A 219 1.83 12.58 -14.84
C ALA A 219 2.72 11.45 -14.31
N LEU A 220 2.86 11.34 -13.00
CA LEU A 220 3.74 10.37 -12.36
C LEU A 220 2.94 9.41 -11.47
N VAL A 221 3.19 8.11 -11.63
CA VAL A 221 2.78 7.08 -10.68
C VAL A 221 3.96 6.73 -9.80
N ILE A 222 3.79 6.85 -8.48
CA ILE A 222 4.76 6.35 -7.50
C ILE A 222 4.23 5.00 -7.00
N ALA A 223 5.02 3.95 -7.22
CA ALA A 223 4.61 2.57 -7.03
C ALA A 223 5.33 1.93 -5.84
N SER A 224 4.54 1.48 -4.86
CA SER A 224 4.98 0.78 -3.66
C SER A 224 4.58 -0.69 -3.74
N ALA A 225 5.58 -1.56 -3.81
CA ALA A 225 5.37 -2.99 -4.04
C ALA A 225 4.85 -3.73 -2.78
N GLY A 226 4.42 -4.98 -2.98
CA GLY A 226 3.99 -5.88 -1.91
C GLY A 226 5.12 -6.41 -1.05
N GLY A 227 4.80 -7.34 -0.17
CA GLY A 227 5.80 -7.95 0.71
C GLY A 227 6.68 -8.97 0.02
N GLY A 228 7.99 -8.70 -0.06
CA GLY A 228 8.96 -9.57 -0.73
C GLY A 228 9.09 -9.28 -2.22
N ASP A 229 8.38 -8.29 -2.74
CA ASP A 229 8.50 -7.84 -4.13
C ASP A 229 9.79 -7.05 -4.31
N GLN A 230 10.58 -7.45 -5.32
CA GLN A 230 11.88 -6.86 -5.66
C GLN A 230 11.88 -6.59 -7.16
N ILE A 231 11.96 -5.32 -7.54
CA ILE A 231 11.73 -4.88 -8.93
C ILE A 231 12.65 -5.58 -9.94
N THR A 232 13.86 -5.91 -9.53
CA THR A 232 14.87 -6.59 -10.36
C THR A 232 14.88 -8.10 -10.26
N ALA A 233 14.07 -8.72 -9.39
CA ALA A 233 14.10 -10.17 -9.22
C ALA A 233 13.47 -10.92 -10.41
N ILE A 234 14.07 -12.06 -10.76
CA ILE A 234 13.63 -12.92 -11.87
C ILE A 234 12.41 -13.74 -11.47
N GLN A 235 11.46 -13.83 -12.39
CA GLN A 235 10.42 -14.86 -12.41
C GLN A 235 10.43 -15.54 -13.78
N ASP A 236 10.73 -16.84 -13.80
CA ASP A 236 10.62 -17.64 -15.00
C ASP A 236 9.14 -17.91 -15.33
N PRO A 237 8.69 -17.72 -16.58
CA PRO A 237 7.28 -17.95 -16.94
C PRO A 237 6.84 -19.42 -16.88
N SER A 238 7.76 -20.38 -16.83
CA SER A 238 7.45 -21.81 -16.73
C SER A 238 7.19 -22.26 -15.28
N ASP A 239 7.65 -21.49 -14.30
CA ASP A 239 7.39 -21.78 -12.89
C ASP A 239 5.94 -21.51 -12.52
N VAL A 240 5.38 -22.35 -11.64
CA VAL A 240 4.04 -22.17 -11.08
C VAL A 240 4.11 -21.82 -9.60
N ALA A 241 3.27 -20.91 -9.13
CA ALA A 241 3.30 -20.52 -7.72
C ALA A 241 2.70 -21.56 -6.78
N VAL A 242 1.80 -22.41 -7.28
CA VAL A 242 0.95 -23.29 -6.47
C VAL A 242 0.96 -24.70 -7.04
N THR A 243 1.10 -25.68 -6.16
CA THR A 243 0.87 -27.09 -6.47
C THR A 243 -0.24 -27.64 -5.59
N VAL A 244 -1.00 -28.61 -6.11
CA VAL A 244 -2.03 -29.33 -5.35
C VAL A 244 -1.52 -30.73 -5.07
N ASP A 245 -1.46 -31.08 -3.79
CA ASP A 245 -1.11 -32.43 -3.35
C ASP A 245 -2.22 -33.41 -3.79
N PRO A 246 -1.92 -34.41 -4.64
CA PRO A 246 -2.93 -35.33 -5.15
C PRO A 246 -3.53 -36.24 -4.07
N ALA A 247 -2.81 -36.52 -2.99
CA ALA A 247 -3.28 -37.38 -1.91
C ALA A 247 -4.20 -36.64 -0.94
N THR A 248 -3.87 -35.38 -0.63
CA THR A 248 -4.64 -34.59 0.37
C THR A 248 -5.58 -33.56 -0.25
N GLY A 249 -5.44 -33.28 -1.55
CA GLY A 249 -6.15 -32.19 -2.24
C GLY A 249 -5.73 -30.79 -1.80
N ARG A 250 -4.72 -30.66 -0.92
CA ARG A 250 -4.30 -29.37 -0.37
C ARG A 250 -3.38 -28.62 -1.33
N ALA A 251 -3.71 -27.36 -1.56
CA ALA A 251 -2.89 -26.43 -2.33
C ALA A 251 -1.75 -25.86 -1.48
N ARG A 252 -0.55 -25.76 -2.02
CA ARG A 252 0.63 -25.21 -1.32
C ARG A 252 1.38 -24.26 -2.24
N PHE A 253 1.89 -23.17 -1.66
CA PHE A 253 2.84 -22.32 -2.35
C PHE A 253 4.17 -23.05 -2.55
N GLN A 254 4.72 -22.94 -3.76
CA GLN A 254 6.09 -23.32 -4.03
C GLN A 254 7.06 -22.38 -3.30
N ARG A 255 8.24 -22.91 -2.97
CA ARG A 255 9.29 -22.12 -2.32
C ARG A 255 10.18 -21.48 -3.39
N PHE A 256 10.42 -20.19 -3.22
CA PHE A 256 11.37 -19.41 -4.01
C PHE A 256 12.38 -18.76 -3.06
N PRO A 257 13.64 -18.54 -3.51
CA PRO A 257 14.12 -18.79 -4.86
C PRO A 257 14.27 -20.28 -5.18
N ASN A 258 14.22 -20.64 -6.46
CA ASN A 258 14.51 -21.99 -6.98
C ASN A 258 15.61 -21.88 -8.07
N ALA A 259 15.72 -22.88 -8.95
CA ALA A 259 16.74 -22.90 -10.01
C ALA A 259 16.55 -21.83 -11.11
N THR A 260 15.33 -21.34 -11.31
CA THR A 260 14.93 -20.49 -12.45
C THR A 260 14.27 -19.18 -12.04
N THR A 261 13.62 -19.15 -10.88
CA THR A 261 12.92 -18.00 -10.31
C THR A 261 13.56 -17.56 -9.00
N GLU A 262 13.83 -16.25 -8.90
CA GLU A 262 14.29 -15.60 -7.67
C GLU A 262 13.09 -15.30 -6.74
N GLY A 263 12.03 -14.73 -7.30
CA GLY A 263 10.79 -14.43 -6.58
C GLY A 263 9.58 -14.57 -7.48
N PHE A 264 8.49 -15.15 -6.96
CA PHE A 264 7.25 -15.28 -7.73
C PHE A 264 6.38 -14.04 -7.53
N GLY A 265 5.83 -13.51 -8.63
CA GLY A 265 5.02 -12.29 -8.68
C GLY A 265 5.77 -11.08 -9.26
N MET A 266 7.09 -11.18 -9.45
CA MET A 266 7.90 -10.06 -9.95
C MET A 266 7.52 -9.65 -11.37
N ARG A 267 7.16 -10.64 -12.21
CA ARG A 267 6.67 -10.39 -13.57
C ARG A 267 5.34 -9.63 -13.53
N THR A 268 4.39 -10.09 -12.72
CA THR A 268 3.09 -9.41 -12.55
C THR A 268 3.28 -7.99 -12.04
N TRP A 269 4.20 -7.77 -11.11
CA TRP A 269 4.54 -6.41 -10.66
C TRP A 269 4.99 -5.51 -11.82
N ARG A 270 5.98 -5.95 -12.59
CA ARG A 270 6.49 -5.19 -13.75
C ARG A 270 5.45 -5.03 -14.87
N GLU A 271 4.56 -5.99 -15.07
CA GLU A 271 3.47 -5.92 -16.05
C GLU A 271 2.48 -4.78 -15.78
N HIS A 272 2.29 -4.39 -14.51
CA HIS A 272 1.46 -3.23 -14.16
C HIS A 272 2.21 -1.91 -14.32
N LEU A 273 3.50 -1.87 -13.95
CA LEU A 273 4.38 -0.72 -14.20
C LEU A 273 4.45 -0.41 -15.71
N ASP A 274 4.64 -1.44 -16.54
CA ASP A 274 4.65 -1.34 -18.00
C ASP A 274 3.31 -0.85 -18.57
N ALA A 275 2.19 -1.36 -18.08
CA ALA A 275 0.87 -0.93 -18.55
C ALA A 275 0.63 0.57 -18.29
N LEU A 276 1.03 1.07 -17.12
CA LEU A 276 0.96 2.49 -16.80
C LEU A 276 1.92 3.31 -17.68
N ASN A 277 3.17 2.86 -17.88
CA ASN A 277 4.11 3.57 -18.75
C ASN A 277 3.63 3.63 -20.21
N ARG A 278 3.06 2.54 -20.73
CA ARG A 278 2.46 2.49 -22.08
C ARG A 278 1.25 3.40 -22.21
N ALA A 279 0.51 3.65 -21.13
CA ALA A 279 -0.56 4.64 -21.07
C ALA A 279 -0.05 6.10 -21.00
N GLY A 280 1.26 6.30 -20.97
CA GLY A 280 1.90 7.61 -21.03
C GLY A 280 2.37 8.16 -19.68
N PHE A 281 2.17 7.43 -18.58
CA PHE A 281 2.62 7.85 -17.26
C PHE A 281 4.14 7.71 -17.12
N ASP A 282 4.74 8.66 -16.42
CA ASP A 282 6.00 8.43 -15.75
C ASP A 282 5.77 7.45 -14.60
N VAL A 283 6.69 6.53 -14.35
CA VAL A 283 6.58 5.52 -13.31
C VAL A 283 7.83 5.52 -12.46
N LEU A 284 7.69 5.84 -11.17
CA LEU A 284 8.72 5.67 -10.16
C LEU A 284 8.41 4.42 -9.35
N ALA A 285 9.29 3.43 -9.41
CA ALA A 285 9.18 2.22 -8.61
C ALA A 285 10.54 1.93 -7.96
N TYR A 286 10.57 1.89 -6.63
CA TYR A 286 11.74 1.54 -5.85
C TYR A 286 11.40 0.45 -4.84
N ASP A 287 12.38 -0.38 -4.53
CA ASP A 287 12.20 -1.41 -3.52
C ASP A 287 12.06 -0.73 -2.15
N ARG A 288 11.16 -1.25 -1.31
CA ARG A 288 10.92 -0.67 0.02
C ARG A 288 12.16 -0.87 0.89
N ARG A 289 12.34 -0.02 1.91
CA ARG A 289 13.40 -0.19 2.92
C ARG A 289 13.44 -1.65 3.42
N GLY A 290 14.63 -2.21 3.52
CA GLY A 290 14.86 -3.61 3.88
C GLY A 290 14.61 -4.64 2.78
N GLU A 291 14.19 -4.26 1.58
CA GLU A 291 13.88 -5.19 0.48
C GLU A 291 14.73 -4.93 -0.76
N GLY A 292 15.03 -6.02 -1.48
CA GLY A 292 15.69 -5.99 -2.78
C GLY A 292 16.92 -5.08 -2.84
N LEU A 293 16.86 -4.06 -3.70
CA LEU A 293 17.94 -3.10 -3.96
C LEU A 293 18.14 -2.07 -2.84
N SER A 294 17.17 -1.93 -1.95
CA SER A 294 17.14 -0.88 -0.94
C SER A 294 17.74 -1.35 0.38
N GLY A 295 18.51 -0.46 1.00
CA GLY A 295 19.06 -0.66 2.34
C GLY A 295 17.98 -0.61 3.44
N GLY A 296 18.41 -0.74 4.69
CA GLY A 296 17.52 -0.70 5.86
C GLY A 296 17.31 -2.07 6.50
N PHE A 297 17.13 -2.10 7.82
CA PHE A 297 16.98 -3.29 8.65
C PHE A 297 15.53 -3.74 8.75
N SER A 298 14.63 -2.78 8.80
CA SER A 298 13.19 -2.92 8.94
C SER A 298 12.45 -2.70 7.63
N ASP A 299 11.60 -3.66 7.27
CA ASP A 299 10.71 -3.62 6.09
C ASP A 299 9.23 -3.46 6.44
N THR A 300 8.90 -3.41 7.74
CA THR A 300 7.52 -3.56 8.24
C THR A 300 6.89 -2.26 8.69
N ASN A 301 7.66 -1.20 8.98
CA ASN A 301 7.06 0.09 9.34
C ASN A 301 6.51 0.82 8.10
N THR A 302 5.24 0.55 7.77
CA THR A 302 4.57 1.14 6.59
C THR A 302 4.21 2.60 6.78
N LEU A 303 4.10 3.06 8.02
CA LEU A 303 3.94 4.48 8.33
C LEU A 303 5.20 5.25 7.95
N GLU A 304 6.39 4.78 8.32
CA GLU A 304 7.65 5.44 7.93
C GLU A 304 7.91 5.35 6.43
N GLN A 305 7.59 4.21 5.79
CA GLN A 305 7.68 4.07 4.33
C GLN A 305 6.81 5.09 3.58
N SER A 306 5.74 5.59 4.20
CA SER A 306 4.91 6.63 3.58
C SER A 306 5.54 8.02 3.66
N GLU A 307 6.44 8.28 4.63
CA GLU A 307 7.26 9.50 4.62
C GLU A 307 8.29 9.46 3.49
N ASP A 308 8.82 8.28 3.17
CA ASP A 308 9.77 8.11 2.07
C ASP A 308 9.19 8.64 0.75
N ILE A 309 7.88 8.48 0.48
CA ILE A 309 7.22 9.03 -0.71
C ILE A 309 7.41 10.56 -0.82
N PHE A 310 7.24 11.29 0.28
CA PHE A 310 7.39 12.75 0.28
C PHE A 310 8.87 13.16 0.21
N ARG A 311 9.76 12.40 0.87
CA ARG A 311 11.20 12.62 0.79
C ARG A 311 11.71 12.43 -0.64
N VAL A 312 11.36 11.34 -1.32
CA VAL A 312 11.82 11.11 -2.70
C VAL A 312 11.31 12.19 -3.66
N LEU A 313 10.07 12.66 -3.48
CA LEU A 313 9.52 13.79 -4.25
C LEU A 313 10.36 15.06 -4.07
N GLU A 314 10.70 15.40 -2.83
CA GLU A 314 11.57 16.55 -2.53
C GLU A 314 12.97 16.39 -3.15
N GLN A 315 13.56 15.19 -3.07
CA GLN A 315 14.88 14.91 -3.63
C GLN A 315 14.91 14.96 -5.15
N MET A 316 13.86 14.51 -5.83
CA MET A 316 13.76 14.67 -7.29
C MET A 316 13.69 16.16 -7.69
N GLU A 317 13.11 17.02 -6.85
CA GLU A 317 12.99 18.45 -7.10
C GLU A 317 14.27 19.24 -6.77
N ASN A 318 14.96 18.91 -5.68
CA ASN A 318 16.11 19.67 -5.18
C ASN A 318 17.48 19.01 -5.41
N GLY A 319 17.51 17.69 -5.68
CA GLY A 319 18.70 16.88 -5.88
C GLY A 319 19.42 16.41 -4.60
N ALA A 320 19.10 16.97 -3.43
CA ALA A 320 19.80 16.67 -2.18
C ALA A 320 19.55 15.21 -1.74
N GLY A 321 20.62 14.41 -1.66
CA GLY A 321 20.49 12.98 -1.33
C GLY A 321 20.10 12.07 -2.51
N MET A 322 20.02 12.61 -3.73
CA MET A 322 19.68 11.87 -4.94
C MET A 322 20.92 11.54 -5.78
N ARG A 323 21.00 10.28 -6.24
CA ARG A 323 21.84 9.84 -7.37
C ARG A 323 20.97 9.29 -8.49
N LEU A 324 21.40 9.48 -9.73
CA LEU A 324 20.66 9.15 -10.94
C LEU A 324 21.62 8.62 -12.00
N LEU A 325 21.45 7.36 -12.40
CA LEU A 325 21.99 6.88 -13.67
C LEU A 325 20.93 7.10 -14.74
N THR A 326 21.15 8.10 -15.58
CA THR A 326 20.24 8.48 -16.66
C THR A 326 20.04 7.36 -17.67
N ALA A 327 18.99 7.48 -18.49
CA ALA A 327 18.74 6.53 -19.55
C ALA A 327 19.91 6.38 -20.54
N SER A 328 20.68 7.45 -20.78
CA SER A 328 21.88 7.48 -21.64
C SER A 328 23.15 6.98 -20.96
N GLY A 329 23.11 6.61 -19.66
CA GLY A 329 24.26 6.07 -18.92
C GLY A 329 25.15 7.10 -18.23
N GLU A 330 24.77 8.38 -18.27
CA GLU A 330 25.39 9.45 -17.46
C GLU A 330 24.94 9.29 -16.00
N GLU A 331 25.89 9.35 -15.06
CA GLU A 331 25.59 9.38 -13.62
C GLU A 331 25.63 10.80 -13.09
N LEU A 332 24.58 11.18 -12.36
CA LEU A 332 24.37 12.51 -11.80
C LEU A 332 24.10 12.38 -10.30
N GLU A 333 24.55 13.35 -9.53
CA GLU A 333 24.36 13.40 -8.08
C GLU A 333 24.05 14.82 -7.62
N GLY A 334 23.25 14.95 -6.57
CA GLY A 334 23.07 16.23 -5.91
C GLY A 334 22.43 17.26 -6.85
N ALA A 335 23.03 18.46 -6.87
CA ALA A 335 22.59 19.54 -7.74
C ALA A 335 22.55 19.19 -9.23
N ALA A 336 23.36 18.22 -9.70
CA ALA A 336 23.36 17.80 -11.10
C ALA A 336 22.16 16.90 -11.47
N ALA A 337 21.61 16.17 -10.48
CA ALA A 337 20.41 15.34 -10.63
C ALA A 337 19.10 16.14 -10.46
N ARG A 338 19.18 17.34 -9.88
CA ARG A 338 18.05 18.23 -9.59
C ARG A 338 17.16 18.45 -10.81
N GLY A 339 15.86 18.15 -10.67
CA GLY A 339 14.86 18.45 -11.72
C GLY A 339 15.07 17.68 -13.02
N ARG A 340 15.94 16.65 -13.05
CA ARG A 340 16.17 15.82 -14.23
C ARG A 340 15.04 14.82 -14.48
N LEU A 341 14.22 14.55 -13.47
CA LEU A 341 13.02 13.71 -13.54
C LEU A 341 11.75 14.58 -13.57
N MET A 342 10.57 13.95 -13.58
CA MET A 342 9.26 14.62 -13.60
C MET A 342 9.07 15.58 -14.78
N ALA A 343 9.77 15.34 -15.90
CA ALA A 343 9.83 16.24 -17.05
C ALA A 343 10.22 17.69 -16.68
N GLY A 344 11.04 17.88 -15.64
CA GLY A 344 11.43 19.19 -15.14
C GLY A 344 10.35 19.92 -14.33
N MET A 345 9.18 19.33 -14.13
CA MET A 345 8.13 19.88 -13.28
C MET A 345 8.49 19.75 -11.79
N LYS A 346 7.93 20.62 -10.95
CA LYS A 346 8.05 20.46 -9.49
C LYS A 346 7.15 19.35 -8.97
N ALA A 347 7.49 18.82 -7.80
CA ALA A 347 6.75 17.73 -7.18
C ALA A 347 5.29 18.11 -6.85
N ARG A 348 5.00 19.40 -6.66
CA ARG A 348 3.65 19.94 -6.40
C ARG A 348 2.88 20.33 -7.67
N GLU A 349 3.48 20.21 -8.84
CA GLU A 349 2.89 20.61 -10.14
C GLU A 349 2.49 19.40 -10.98
N ILE A 350 3.33 18.36 -11.03
CA ILE A 350 3.04 17.14 -11.80
C ILE A 350 1.86 16.37 -11.19
N PRO A 351 0.81 15.98 -11.94
CA PRO A 351 -0.23 15.09 -11.42
C PRO A 351 0.36 13.78 -10.90
N LEU A 352 0.03 13.40 -9.67
CA LEU A 352 0.55 12.23 -8.98
C LEU A 352 -0.54 11.18 -8.74
N LEU A 353 -0.22 9.91 -8.92
CA LEU A 353 -0.99 8.78 -8.42
C LEU A 353 -0.11 7.89 -7.55
N LEU A 354 -0.67 7.33 -6.50
CA LEU A 354 0.03 6.40 -5.62
C LEU A 354 -0.49 4.98 -5.84
N LEU A 355 0.38 4.08 -6.29
CA LEU A 355 0.07 2.66 -6.50
C LEU A 355 0.61 1.83 -5.34
N GLY A 356 -0.22 1.01 -4.72
CA GLY A 356 0.16 0.20 -3.56
C GLY A 356 -0.36 -1.24 -3.62
N TYR A 357 0.54 -2.21 -3.54
CA TYR A 357 0.21 -3.64 -3.55
C TYR A 357 0.34 -4.23 -2.16
N SER A 358 -0.65 -4.94 -1.64
CA SER A 358 -0.53 -5.64 -0.36
C SER A 358 0.04 -4.70 0.73
N ARG A 359 1.24 -4.94 1.28
CA ARG A 359 1.93 -4.01 2.19
C ARG A 359 2.11 -2.59 1.63
N GLY A 360 2.43 -2.43 0.36
CA GLY A 360 2.49 -1.12 -0.31
C GLY A 360 1.16 -0.37 -0.35
N SER A 361 0.02 -1.08 -0.24
CA SER A 361 -1.30 -0.42 -0.06
C SER A 361 -1.43 0.24 1.32
N MET A 362 -0.77 -0.29 2.36
CA MET A 362 -0.70 0.33 3.68
C MET A 362 0.10 1.63 3.61
N THR A 363 1.28 1.59 3.00
CA THR A 363 2.14 2.74 2.75
C THR A 363 1.39 3.83 1.97
N THR A 364 0.67 3.42 0.91
CA THR A 364 -0.15 4.33 0.10
C THR A 364 -1.29 4.94 0.93
N GLY A 365 -2.00 4.14 1.72
CA GLY A 365 -3.08 4.63 2.58
C GLY A 365 -2.59 5.63 3.63
N TRP A 366 -1.42 5.39 4.22
CA TRP A 366 -0.78 6.36 5.11
C TRP A 366 -0.38 7.64 4.40
N ALA A 367 0.24 7.56 3.22
CA ALA A 367 0.63 8.74 2.44
C ALA A 367 -0.58 9.60 2.06
N MET A 368 -1.67 8.98 1.58
CA MET A 368 -2.92 9.68 1.27
C MET A 368 -3.51 10.35 2.52
N THR A 369 -3.49 9.67 3.67
CA THR A 369 -3.97 10.22 4.95
C THR A 369 -3.12 11.42 5.39
N LYS A 370 -1.80 11.28 5.38
CA LYS A 370 -0.85 12.36 5.68
C LYS A 370 -1.04 13.56 4.76
N ASN A 371 -1.34 13.32 3.50
CA ASN A 371 -1.57 14.39 2.54
C ASN A 371 -2.84 15.19 2.80
N TYR A 372 -3.96 14.51 3.10
CA TYR A 372 -5.31 15.11 3.13
C TYR A 372 -5.88 15.37 4.53
N ALA A 373 -5.36 14.71 5.55
CA ALA A 373 -5.84 14.83 6.93
C ALA A 373 -4.76 15.16 7.96
N GLY A 374 -3.48 15.08 7.56
CA GLY A 374 -2.35 15.14 8.50
C GLY A 374 -1.91 13.76 8.93
N GLY A 375 -0.76 13.71 9.58
CA GLY A 375 -0.09 12.47 9.98
C GLY A 375 0.28 12.48 11.45
N CYS A 376 0.11 11.35 12.13
CA CYS A 376 0.59 11.18 13.50
C CYS A 376 1.68 10.11 13.57
N SER A 377 2.64 10.27 14.47
CA SER A 377 3.72 9.31 14.73
C SER A 377 3.21 8.14 15.60
N TYR A 378 2.33 7.32 15.04
CA TYR A 378 1.74 6.17 15.76
C TYR A 378 2.76 5.09 16.12
N ASP A 379 3.90 5.09 15.45
CA ASP A 379 5.09 4.29 15.77
C ASP A 379 5.95 4.88 16.89
N MET A 380 5.54 5.98 17.53
CA MET A 380 6.26 6.55 18.67
C MET A 380 5.48 6.38 19.99
N PRO A 381 6.16 6.32 21.15
CA PRO A 381 5.51 6.22 22.46
C PRO A 381 4.69 7.47 22.77
N THR A 382 5.22 8.64 22.41
CA THR A 382 4.49 9.90 22.41
C THR A 382 4.05 10.19 20.99
N VAL A 383 2.74 10.14 20.75
CA VAL A 383 2.17 10.41 19.42
C VAL A 383 2.15 11.92 19.18
N VAL A 384 2.85 12.35 18.15
CA VAL A 384 2.86 13.75 17.67
C VAL A 384 2.17 13.78 16.32
N CYS A 385 1.18 14.66 16.19
CA CYS A 385 0.46 14.86 14.94
C CYS A 385 0.95 16.12 14.22
N SER A 386 0.96 16.04 12.89
CA SER A 386 1.38 17.09 11.97
C SER A 386 0.22 17.47 11.04
N PRO A 387 0.15 18.73 10.58
CA PRO A 387 -0.80 19.14 9.56
C PRO A 387 -0.67 18.34 8.25
N ALA A 388 -1.71 18.42 7.42
CA ALA A 388 -1.73 17.85 6.09
C ALA A 388 -0.57 18.36 5.20
N ARG A 389 -0.03 17.50 4.33
CA ARG A 389 1.06 17.89 3.39
C ARG A 389 0.58 18.76 2.22
N HIS A 390 -0.72 18.76 1.92
CA HIS A 390 -1.36 19.60 0.90
C HIS A 390 -0.75 19.51 -0.51
N PHE A 391 -0.38 18.32 -0.96
CA PHE A 391 -0.15 18.06 -2.37
C PHE A 391 -1.50 17.88 -3.07
N ASP A 392 -2.10 19.00 -3.50
CA ASP A 392 -3.40 19.03 -4.21
C ASP A 392 -3.33 18.35 -5.59
N ASN A 393 -2.10 18.11 -6.07
CA ASN A 393 -1.79 17.39 -7.30
C ASN A 393 -1.73 15.86 -7.13
N ILE A 394 -1.89 15.31 -5.91
CA ILE A 394 -2.10 13.86 -5.72
C ILE A 394 -3.53 13.50 -6.09
N LYS A 395 -3.73 12.96 -7.28
CA LYS A 395 -5.05 12.73 -7.90
C LYS A 395 -5.77 11.49 -7.40
N GLY A 396 -5.11 10.59 -6.67
CA GLY A 396 -5.74 9.41 -6.09
C GLY A 396 -4.80 8.26 -5.81
N ALA A 397 -5.38 7.15 -5.39
CA ALA A 397 -4.70 5.90 -5.08
C ALA A 397 -5.16 4.74 -5.96
N LEU A 398 -4.23 3.83 -6.28
CA LEU A 398 -4.48 2.56 -6.95
C LEU A 398 -4.08 1.44 -5.97
N LEU A 399 -5.04 0.65 -5.50
CA LEU A 399 -4.85 -0.27 -4.38
C LEU A 399 -5.16 -1.71 -4.79
N TYR A 400 -4.16 -2.58 -4.74
CA TYR A 400 -4.33 -4.01 -4.99
C TYR A 400 -4.18 -4.81 -3.71
N SER A 401 -5.12 -5.73 -3.50
CA SER A 401 -5.25 -6.54 -2.28
C SER A 401 -5.06 -5.69 -1.02
N PRO A 402 -5.92 -4.68 -0.83
CA PRO A 402 -5.70 -3.58 0.12
C PRO A 402 -5.76 -4.01 1.58
N PHE A 403 -5.11 -3.22 2.43
CA PHE A 403 -5.21 -3.24 3.91
C PHE A 403 -5.72 -1.91 4.48
N THR A 404 -6.19 -1.01 3.62
CA THR A 404 -6.46 0.39 3.96
C THR A 404 -7.69 0.60 4.84
N ALA A 405 -8.59 -0.37 4.92
CA ALA A 405 -9.71 -0.35 5.87
C ALA A 405 -9.27 -0.62 7.32
N GLY A 406 -8.07 -1.18 7.49
CA GLY A 406 -7.37 -1.30 8.77
C GLY A 406 -7.87 -2.42 9.68
N ALA A 407 -7.39 -2.36 10.92
CA ALA A 407 -7.53 -3.38 11.96
C ALA A 407 -8.97 -3.85 12.26
N ALA A 408 -9.99 -3.01 12.00
CA ALA A 408 -11.39 -3.37 12.19
C ALA A 408 -11.86 -4.45 11.21
N TYR A 409 -11.29 -4.49 10.01
CA TYR A 409 -11.78 -5.31 8.92
C TYR A 409 -10.95 -6.56 8.67
N LEU A 410 -10.19 -7.00 9.67
CA LEU A 410 -9.48 -8.27 9.61
C LEU A 410 -10.46 -9.43 9.29
N PRO A 411 -10.10 -10.33 8.37
CA PRO A 411 -10.90 -11.50 8.09
C PRO A 411 -11.09 -12.42 9.30
N ASP A 412 -12.27 -13.05 9.38
CA ASP A 412 -12.59 -14.09 10.34
C ASP A 412 -11.85 -15.39 9.98
N ALA A 413 -10.58 -15.47 10.40
CA ALA A 413 -9.71 -16.61 10.16
C ALA A 413 -8.81 -16.88 11.38
N PRO A 414 -8.58 -18.16 11.76
CA PRO A 414 -7.78 -18.50 12.93
C PRO A 414 -6.35 -17.95 12.90
N ASP A 415 -5.72 -17.87 11.72
CA ASP A 415 -4.35 -17.35 11.57
C ASP A 415 -4.25 -15.82 11.70
N LEU A 416 -5.37 -15.13 11.83
CA LEU A 416 -5.48 -13.67 11.94
C LEU A 416 -6.10 -13.20 13.26
N ALA A 417 -6.60 -14.11 14.10
CA ALA A 417 -7.33 -13.79 15.34
C ALA A 417 -6.55 -12.86 16.30
N ASP A 418 -5.22 -13.01 16.34
CA ASP A 418 -4.35 -12.24 17.23
C ASP A 418 -3.78 -10.97 16.59
N ARG A 419 -4.16 -10.67 15.34
CA ARG A 419 -3.52 -9.59 14.58
C ARG A 419 -3.67 -8.23 15.27
N ASN A 420 -4.81 -7.92 15.90
CA ASN A 420 -4.97 -6.64 16.62
C ASN A 420 -4.05 -6.49 17.83
N LEU A 421 -3.81 -7.58 18.57
CA LEU A 421 -2.86 -7.57 19.69
C LEU A 421 -1.43 -7.41 19.18
N PHE A 422 -1.09 -8.14 18.12
CA PHE A 422 0.18 -8.00 17.43
C PHE A 422 0.42 -6.55 16.95
N LEU A 423 -0.59 -5.89 16.37
CA LEU A 423 -0.47 -4.50 15.91
C LEU A 423 -0.20 -3.53 17.05
N GLY A 424 -0.98 -3.65 18.15
CA GLY A 424 -0.77 -2.85 19.35
C GLY A 424 0.63 -3.03 19.94
N GLY A 425 1.12 -4.28 20.01
CA GLY A 425 2.45 -4.58 20.55
C GLY A 425 3.60 -4.13 19.66
N MET A 426 3.49 -4.28 18.33
CA MET A 426 4.50 -3.79 17.39
C MET A 426 4.66 -2.27 17.49
N ALA A 427 3.55 -1.52 17.56
CA ALA A 427 3.60 -0.07 17.70
C ALA A 427 4.07 0.37 19.11
N ALA A 428 3.55 -0.25 20.18
CA ALA A 428 3.86 0.14 21.56
C ALA A 428 5.30 -0.16 21.99
N GLU A 429 5.89 -1.26 21.51
CA GLU A 429 7.18 -1.73 22.04
C GLU A 429 8.32 -1.72 21.04
N ASN A 430 7.98 -1.73 19.75
CA ASN A 430 8.96 -1.91 18.69
C ASN A 430 9.05 -0.71 17.76
N TYR A 431 8.30 0.36 17.98
CA TYR A 431 8.28 1.51 17.09
C TYR A 431 7.96 1.15 15.63
N VAL A 432 7.08 0.16 15.44
CA VAL A 432 6.68 -0.32 14.11
C VAL A 432 5.17 -0.21 13.98
N GLN A 433 4.73 0.77 13.20
CA GLN A 433 3.35 0.79 12.71
C GLN A 433 3.25 -0.08 11.46
N PHE A 434 2.95 -1.37 11.66
CA PHE A 434 2.91 -2.32 10.54
C PHE A 434 1.63 -2.17 9.69
N TYR A 435 0.46 -2.43 10.25
CA TYR A 435 -0.81 -2.29 9.53
C TYR A 435 -1.46 -0.94 9.87
N PRO A 436 -2.34 -0.41 9.01
CA PRO A 436 -3.17 0.73 9.36
C PRO A 436 -4.05 0.47 10.58
N ASN A 437 -3.99 1.38 11.55
CA ASN A 437 -5.09 1.56 12.49
C ASN A 437 -6.26 2.28 11.79
N SER A 438 -7.31 2.64 12.52
CA SER A 438 -8.49 3.24 11.91
C SER A 438 -8.29 4.62 11.27
N ALA A 439 -7.17 5.32 11.50
CA ALA A 439 -6.95 6.67 11.00
C ALA A 439 -7.01 6.76 9.46
N VAL A 440 -6.54 5.72 8.75
CA VAL A 440 -6.62 5.69 7.28
C VAL A 440 -8.06 5.66 6.81
N LEU A 441 -8.82 4.65 7.25
CA LEU A 441 -10.26 4.53 6.96
C LEU A 441 -11.02 5.80 7.35
N ALA A 442 -10.61 6.42 8.46
CA ALA A 442 -11.30 7.57 9.02
C ALA A 442 -11.28 8.83 8.15
N HIS A 443 -10.33 8.93 7.22
CA HIS A 443 -10.10 10.13 6.42
C HIS A 443 -10.21 9.90 4.92
N MET A 444 -10.61 8.70 4.49
CA MET A 444 -10.82 8.36 3.08
C MET A 444 -11.87 9.24 2.40
N ASP A 445 -12.78 9.85 3.16
CA ASP A 445 -13.76 10.77 2.58
C ASP A 445 -13.18 12.06 2.02
N ARG A 446 -11.90 12.34 2.32
CA ARG A 446 -11.12 13.45 1.77
C ARG A 446 -10.31 13.06 0.54
N TRP A 447 -10.22 11.77 0.21
CA TRP A 447 -9.43 11.33 -0.93
C TRP A 447 -10.15 11.66 -2.24
N PRO A 448 -9.44 12.23 -3.24
CA PRO A 448 -10.05 12.65 -4.50
C PRO A 448 -10.47 11.46 -5.36
N ALA A 449 -9.72 10.36 -5.32
CA ALA A 449 -10.03 9.17 -6.07
C ALA A 449 -9.37 7.91 -5.46
N ALA A 450 -10.01 6.75 -5.59
CA ALA A 450 -9.37 5.46 -5.31
C ALA A 450 -9.90 4.31 -6.18
N PHE A 451 -8.97 3.51 -6.71
CA PHE A 451 -9.23 2.24 -7.36
C PHE A 451 -8.88 1.09 -6.41
N PHE A 452 -9.74 0.09 -6.32
CA PHE A 452 -9.53 -1.11 -5.50
C PHE A 452 -9.60 -2.36 -6.37
N ALA A 453 -8.60 -3.22 -6.29
CA ALA A 453 -8.61 -4.57 -6.88
C ALA A 453 -8.41 -5.62 -5.79
N LYS A 454 -9.29 -6.63 -5.71
CA LYS A 454 -9.30 -7.55 -4.58
C LYS A 454 -9.72 -8.98 -4.92
N GLY A 455 -9.06 -9.94 -4.29
CA GLY A 455 -9.51 -11.34 -4.26
C GLY A 455 -10.63 -11.55 -3.23
N LEU A 456 -11.66 -12.32 -3.57
CA LEU A 456 -12.81 -12.53 -2.68
C LEU A 456 -12.45 -13.20 -1.34
N TRP A 457 -11.42 -14.04 -1.29
CA TRP A 457 -10.91 -14.66 -0.06
C TRP A 457 -9.50 -14.16 0.31
N ASP A 458 -9.29 -12.87 0.06
CA ASP A 458 -8.10 -12.14 0.45
C ASP A 458 -7.97 -12.02 1.99
N ARG A 459 -6.78 -12.37 2.50
CA ARG A 459 -6.41 -12.34 3.93
C ARG A 459 -6.06 -10.98 4.50
N ALA A 460 -5.91 -9.96 3.66
CA ALA A 460 -5.41 -8.66 4.05
C ALA A 460 -6.39 -7.88 4.92
N GLU A 461 -7.52 -7.59 4.31
CA GLU A 461 -8.76 -7.13 4.91
C GLU A 461 -9.92 -7.91 4.27
N SER A 462 -11.03 -8.05 4.96
CA SER A 462 -12.26 -8.64 4.42
C SER A 462 -12.81 -7.84 3.24
N LEU A 463 -13.64 -8.47 2.39
CA LEU A 463 -14.32 -7.73 1.31
C LEU A 463 -15.19 -6.57 1.86
N GLU A 464 -15.79 -6.78 3.04
CA GLU A 464 -16.55 -5.77 3.76
C GLU A 464 -15.70 -4.53 4.08
N GLY A 465 -14.42 -4.71 4.42
CA GLY A 465 -13.50 -3.61 4.64
C GLY A 465 -13.23 -2.79 3.39
N THR A 466 -12.98 -3.45 2.27
CA THR A 466 -12.75 -2.75 1.00
C THR A 466 -14.00 -2.02 0.51
N VAL A 467 -15.19 -2.60 0.72
CA VAL A 467 -16.47 -1.90 0.46
C VAL A 467 -16.63 -0.69 1.38
N ALA A 468 -16.31 -0.83 2.68
CA ALA A 468 -16.36 0.27 3.63
C ALA A 468 -15.38 1.40 3.26
N ALA A 469 -14.20 1.07 2.75
CA ALA A 469 -13.25 2.04 2.19
C ALA A 469 -13.82 2.71 0.94
N TYR A 470 -14.29 1.93 -0.04
CA TYR A 470 -14.90 2.40 -1.28
C TYR A 470 -16.08 3.36 -1.03
N ASP A 471 -16.97 3.04 -0.10
CA ASP A 471 -18.13 3.88 0.22
C ASP A 471 -17.74 5.22 0.84
N ARG A 472 -16.55 5.30 1.45
CA ARG A 472 -16.08 6.56 2.03
C ARG A 472 -15.57 7.54 0.98
N ILE A 473 -15.00 7.05 -0.13
CA ILE A 473 -14.51 7.87 -1.23
C ILE A 473 -15.67 8.63 -1.87
N ARG A 474 -15.54 9.96 -1.98
CA ARG A 474 -16.54 10.86 -2.56
C ARG A 474 -16.31 11.18 -4.04
N GLY A 475 -15.06 11.18 -4.47
CA GLY A 475 -14.70 11.44 -5.86
C GLY A 475 -14.68 10.17 -6.71
N LEU A 476 -13.82 10.16 -7.74
CA LEU A 476 -13.75 9.05 -8.69
C LEU A 476 -13.36 7.76 -7.97
N LYS A 477 -14.16 6.71 -8.13
CA LYS A 477 -13.89 5.44 -7.43
C LYS A 477 -14.31 4.24 -8.23
N GLU A 478 -13.58 3.16 -8.02
CA GLU A 478 -13.82 1.89 -8.67
C GLU A 478 -13.39 0.74 -7.78
N ILE A 479 -14.15 -0.35 -7.81
CA ILE A 479 -13.80 -1.60 -7.12
C ILE A 479 -13.97 -2.76 -8.10
N GLU A 480 -12.93 -3.58 -8.19
CA GLU A 480 -12.86 -4.77 -9.01
C GLU A 480 -12.53 -5.96 -8.12
N VAL A 481 -13.28 -7.05 -8.29
CA VAL A 481 -13.13 -8.27 -7.51
C VAL A 481 -12.83 -9.47 -8.39
N VAL A 482 -12.07 -10.43 -7.86
CA VAL A 482 -11.69 -11.68 -8.52
C VAL A 482 -12.04 -12.86 -7.61
N ARG A 483 -12.50 -13.96 -8.18
CA ARG A 483 -12.57 -15.27 -7.50
C ARG A 483 -11.15 -15.81 -7.29
N GLY A 484 -10.44 -15.19 -6.34
CA GLY A 484 -9.04 -15.45 -6.04
C GLY A 484 -8.64 -15.06 -4.63
N PRO A 485 -7.41 -15.45 -4.22
CA PRO A 485 -6.82 -15.15 -2.91
C PRO A 485 -6.17 -13.76 -2.88
N HIS A 486 -5.48 -13.45 -1.79
CA HIS A 486 -4.69 -12.22 -1.62
C HIS A 486 -3.59 -12.04 -2.69
N GLN A 487 -2.90 -13.11 -3.06
CA GLN A 487 -1.77 -13.03 -3.96
C GLN A 487 -2.25 -12.83 -5.41
N ILE A 488 -2.09 -11.63 -5.92
CA ILE A 488 -2.60 -11.24 -7.25
C ILE A 488 -1.87 -11.94 -8.40
N SER A 489 -0.62 -12.37 -8.19
CA SER A 489 0.19 -13.04 -9.22
C SER A 489 -0.28 -14.44 -9.58
N ILE A 490 -1.26 -14.98 -8.84
CA ILE A 490 -1.90 -16.26 -9.13
C ILE A 490 -3.36 -16.11 -9.53
N TRP A 491 -3.84 -14.88 -9.70
CA TRP A 491 -5.15 -14.67 -10.30
C TRP A 491 -5.12 -15.16 -11.76
N PRO A 492 -6.26 -15.68 -12.25
CA PRO A 492 -6.37 -16.08 -13.65
C PRO A 492 -5.92 -14.97 -14.58
N LYS A 493 -5.11 -15.32 -15.61
CA LYS A 493 -4.50 -14.32 -16.49
C LYS A 493 -5.53 -13.37 -17.10
N THR A 494 -6.68 -13.89 -17.52
CA THR A 494 -7.78 -13.09 -18.09
C THR A 494 -8.32 -12.05 -17.11
N GLU A 495 -8.42 -12.40 -15.83
CA GLU A 495 -8.84 -11.46 -14.78
C GLU A 495 -7.75 -10.44 -14.45
N SER A 496 -6.49 -10.87 -14.41
CA SER A 496 -5.33 -9.97 -14.23
C SER A 496 -5.23 -8.95 -15.37
N ASP A 497 -5.43 -9.37 -16.62
CA ASP A 497 -5.46 -8.47 -17.78
C ASP A 497 -6.62 -7.48 -17.67
N ARG A 498 -7.84 -7.97 -17.41
CA ARG A 498 -9.04 -7.13 -17.23
C ARG A 498 -8.84 -6.06 -16.16
N ILE A 499 -8.38 -6.44 -14.97
CA ILE A 499 -8.20 -5.51 -13.85
C ILE A 499 -7.09 -4.49 -14.14
N ARG A 500 -6.01 -4.91 -14.79
CA ARG A 500 -4.95 -4.00 -15.22
C ARG A 500 -5.45 -2.96 -16.22
N ASP A 501 -6.30 -3.37 -17.17
CA ASP A 501 -6.94 -2.43 -18.12
C ASP A 501 -7.87 -1.44 -17.39
N ARG A 502 -8.66 -1.92 -16.42
CA ARG A 502 -9.49 -1.05 -15.55
C ARG A 502 -8.64 -0.08 -14.73
N MET A 503 -7.55 -0.55 -14.13
CA MET A 503 -6.60 0.29 -13.38
C MET A 503 -6.03 1.40 -14.26
N VAL A 504 -5.61 1.10 -15.49
CA VAL A 504 -5.10 2.10 -16.44
C VAL A 504 -6.18 3.10 -16.82
N ALA A 505 -7.39 2.64 -17.15
CA ALA A 505 -8.51 3.52 -17.49
C ALA A 505 -8.85 4.47 -16.32
N PHE A 506 -8.88 3.94 -15.10
CA PHE A 506 -9.06 4.72 -13.89
C PHE A 506 -7.95 5.75 -13.69
N ALA A 507 -6.69 5.34 -13.83
CA ALA A 507 -5.54 6.22 -13.67
C ALA A 507 -5.61 7.40 -14.64
N VAL A 508 -5.91 7.14 -15.92
CA VAL A 508 -6.09 8.16 -16.96
C VAL A 508 -7.23 9.11 -16.60
N ALA A 509 -8.37 8.58 -16.15
CA ALA A 509 -9.51 9.39 -15.73
C ALA A 509 -9.18 10.28 -14.52
N ALA A 510 -8.50 9.73 -13.51
CA ALA A 510 -8.13 10.44 -12.29
C ALA A 510 -7.19 11.62 -12.58
N VAL A 511 -6.13 11.41 -13.37
CA VAL A 511 -5.21 12.52 -13.69
C VAL A 511 -5.85 13.56 -14.61
N ASN A 512 -6.88 13.19 -15.37
CA ASN A 512 -7.72 14.09 -16.16
C ASN A 512 -8.88 14.71 -15.39
N ASP A 513 -8.90 14.58 -14.06
CA ASP A 513 -9.92 15.17 -13.17
C ASP A 513 -11.37 14.77 -13.55
N GLN A 514 -11.53 13.63 -14.23
CA GLN A 514 -12.83 13.11 -14.62
C GLN A 514 -13.61 12.67 -13.38
N LYS A 515 -14.94 12.88 -13.42
CA LYS A 515 -15.83 12.50 -12.32
C LYS A 515 -16.37 11.07 -12.45
N THR A 516 -16.30 10.51 -13.65
CA THR A 516 -16.80 9.18 -13.99
C THR A 516 -15.86 8.52 -14.97
N LEU A 517 -15.84 7.18 -14.98
CA LEU A 517 -15.13 6.42 -15.99
C LEU A 517 -15.92 6.40 -17.30
N PRO A 518 -15.25 6.46 -18.48
CA PRO A 518 -15.93 6.36 -19.78
C PRO A 518 -16.72 5.06 -19.94
N VAL A 519 -16.18 3.95 -19.43
CA VAL A 519 -16.86 2.66 -19.35
C VAL A 519 -17.06 2.36 -17.87
N PRO A 520 -18.29 2.48 -17.32
CA PRO A 520 -18.53 2.15 -15.93
C PRO A 520 -18.34 0.65 -15.68
N GLY A 521 -17.92 0.29 -14.47
CA GLY A 521 -17.89 -1.09 -14.03
C GLY A 521 -19.31 -1.64 -13.84
N ALA A 522 -19.41 -2.93 -13.52
CA ALA A 522 -20.70 -3.53 -13.21
C ALA A 522 -21.35 -2.81 -12.00
N SER A 523 -22.65 -2.54 -12.10
CA SER A 523 -23.40 -1.93 -11.01
C SER A 523 -23.72 -2.96 -9.93
N TRP A 524 -23.63 -2.55 -8.66
CA TRP A 524 -23.93 -3.38 -7.50
C TRP A 524 -24.47 -2.53 -6.35
N SER A 525 -25.40 -3.09 -5.58
CA SER A 525 -26.08 -2.41 -4.46
C SER A 525 -25.62 -2.91 -3.08
N ASP A 526 -25.22 -4.18 -2.98
CA ASP A 526 -24.78 -4.83 -1.76
C ASP A 526 -23.58 -5.77 -2.00
N LEU A 527 -23.12 -6.43 -0.93
CA LEU A 527 -21.97 -7.33 -1.01
C LEU A 527 -22.21 -8.50 -1.97
N ARG A 528 -23.41 -9.08 -2.00
CA ARG A 528 -23.75 -10.18 -2.91
C ARG A 528 -23.72 -9.71 -4.36
N GLY A 529 -24.27 -8.53 -4.64
CA GLY A 529 -24.22 -7.89 -5.95
C GLY A 529 -22.80 -7.65 -6.43
N LEU A 530 -21.90 -7.21 -5.54
CA LEU A 530 -20.47 -7.08 -5.87
C LEU A 530 -19.83 -8.44 -6.17
N VAL A 531 -20.09 -9.48 -5.36
CA VAL A 531 -19.60 -10.84 -5.66
C VAL A 531 -20.12 -11.34 -7.01
N ALA A 532 -21.37 -11.00 -7.36
CA ALA A 532 -22.00 -11.35 -8.63
C ALA A 532 -21.37 -10.66 -9.85
N THR A 533 -20.56 -9.60 -9.67
CA THR A 533 -19.83 -8.98 -10.79
C THR A 533 -18.64 -9.80 -11.26
N THR A 534 -18.24 -10.84 -10.50
CA THR A 534 -17.12 -11.70 -10.89
C THR A 534 -17.52 -12.66 -12.01
N PRO A 535 -16.75 -12.71 -13.11
CA PRO A 535 -16.89 -13.74 -14.14
C PRO A 535 -16.73 -15.15 -13.57
N ASP A 536 -17.18 -16.17 -14.32
CA ASP A 536 -16.97 -17.58 -13.97
C ASP A 536 -15.53 -18.04 -14.28
N VAL A 537 -14.57 -17.32 -13.69
CA VAL A 537 -13.14 -17.57 -13.84
C VAL A 537 -12.55 -17.63 -12.45
N TRP A 538 -11.96 -18.77 -12.12
CA TRP A 538 -11.51 -19.10 -10.78
C TRP A 538 -10.00 -19.27 -10.74
N GLU A 539 -9.39 -18.83 -9.64
CA GLU A 539 -8.06 -19.32 -9.28
C GLU A 539 -8.03 -20.85 -9.27
N THR A 540 -7.02 -21.43 -9.91
CA THR A 540 -6.95 -22.84 -10.31
C THR A 540 -7.21 -23.82 -9.16
N SER A 541 -6.64 -23.58 -7.98
CA SER A 541 -6.78 -24.49 -6.84
C SER A 541 -8.13 -24.40 -6.12
N SER A 542 -8.97 -23.43 -6.51
CA SER A 542 -10.30 -23.16 -5.92
C SER A 542 -11.44 -23.41 -6.92
N GLN A 543 -11.14 -23.98 -8.10
CA GLN A 543 -12.15 -24.34 -9.08
C GLN A 543 -13.15 -25.36 -8.49
N PRO A 544 -14.47 -25.13 -8.64
CA PRO A 544 -15.47 -26.13 -8.26
C PRO A 544 -15.23 -27.46 -9.00
N ARG A 545 -15.31 -28.57 -8.27
CA ARG A 545 -15.12 -29.93 -8.80
C ARG A 545 -16.41 -30.55 -9.28
#